data_AF-A0A3P3EQS5-F1
#
_entry.id   AF-A0A3P3EQS5-F1
#
_cell.length_a   1.000
_cell.length_b   1.000
_cell.length_c   1.000
_cell.angle_alpha   90.00
_cell.angle_beta   90.00
_cell.angle_gamma   90.00
#
_symmetry.space_group_name_H-M   'P 1'
#
loop_
_entity.id
_entity.type
_entity.pdbx_description
1 polymer ?
#
loop_
_entity_poly.entity_id
_entity_poly.type
_entity_poly.pdbx_seq_one_letter_code
_entity_poly.pdbx_strand_id
1 'polypeptide(L)'
;MFKNPADIGRLLDGLDKAGLPELPEEVDLDAKDRLTGSEIRSLILGRELNGGGAWIDKGTSWVQQNFLCDAIPKVQTTCGAIFRNPAGTPERHNEYTAVFRFDRFEFSTVK
;
A
#
# COMPACT_ATOMS: atom_id res chain seq x y z
N MET A 1 -5.15 -3.78 24.58
CA MET A 1 -6.43 -4.37 24.15
C MET A 1 -7.55 -3.44 24.61
N PHE A 2 -8.43 -3.00 23.70
CA PHE A 2 -9.55 -2.14 24.06
C PHE A 2 -10.44 -2.86 25.08
N LYS A 3 -10.71 -2.21 26.21
CA LYS A 3 -11.51 -2.79 27.30
C LYS A 3 -13.01 -2.76 27.00
N ASN A 4 -13.41 -1.96 26.02
CA ASN A 4 -14.78 -1.76 25.60
C ASN A 4 -14.88 -1.93 24.08
N PRO A 5 -15.71 -2.86 23.58
CA PRO A 5 -15.94 -3.06 22.14
C PRO A 5 -16.42 -1.80 21.42
N ALA A 6 -17.14 -0.90 22.11
CA ALA A 6 -17.59 0.36 21.53
C ALA A 6 -16.44 1.32 21.18
N ASP A 7 -15.28 1.18 21.82
CA ASP A 7 -14.11 2.02 21.52
C ASP A 7 -13.40 1.56 20.25
N ILE A 8 -13.51 0.27 19.90
CA ILE A 8 -13.03 -0.26 18.61
C ILE A 8 -13.88 0.34 17.49
N GLY A 9 -15.21 0.33 17.61
CA GLY A 9 -16.10 0.91 16.60
C GLY A 9 -15.86 2.41 16.37
N ARG A 10 -15.61 3.17 17.44
CA ARG A 10 -15.25 4.60 17.33
C ARG A 10 -13.89 4.84 16.71
N LEU A 11 -12.93 3.97 17.00
CA LEU A 11 -11.62 4.06 16.41
C LEU A 11 -11.70 3.80 14.91
N LEU A 12 -12.37 2.72 14.48
CA LEU A 12 -12.56 2.39 13.07
C LEU A 12 -13.28 3.51 12.31
N ASP A 13 -14.36 4.06 12.87
CA ASP A 13 -15.06 5.23 12.33
C ASP A 13 -14.16 6.48 12.22
N GLY A 14 -13.25 6.69 13.19
CA GLY A 14 -12.26 7.77 13.13
C GLY A 14 -11.18 7.55 12.07
N LEU A 15 -10.80 6.30 11.83
CA LEU A 15 -9.82 5.93 10.79
C LEU A 15 -10.42 6.06 9.39
N ASP A 16 -11.66 5.64 9.19
CA ASP A 16 -12.40 5.82 7.93
C ASP A 16 -12.55 7.31 7.58
N LYS A 17 -12.98 8.14 8.56
CA LYS A 17 -13.06 9.60 8.38
C LYS A 17 -11.71 10.27 8.09
N ALA A 18 -10.61 9.64 8.49
CA ALA A 18 -9.25 10.09 8.18
C ALA A 18 -8.74 9.60 6.81
N GLY A 19 -9.57 8.89 6.04
CA GLY A 19 -9.25 8.37 4.71
C GLY A 19 -8.48 7.05 4.71
N LEU A 20 -8.51 6.31 5.81
CA LEU A 20 -7.91 4.97 5.90
C LEU A 20 -8.97 3.91 5.54
N PRO A 21 -8.76 3.10 4.48
CA PRO A 21 -9.70 2.04 4.15
C PRO A 21 -9.66 0.94 5.21
N GLU A 22 -10.84 0.40 5.58
CA GLU A 22 -10.90 -0.84 6.34
C GLU A 22 -10.26 -1.97 5.51
N LEU A 23 -9.34 -2.72 6.13
CA LEU A 23 -8.61 -3.78 5.45
C LEU A 23 -9.52 -5.00 5.28
N PRO A 24 -9.59 -5.63 4.09
CA PRO A 24 -10.32 -6.88 3.92
C PRO A 24 -9.68 -7.99 4.76
N GLU A 25 -10.52 -8.81 5.41
CA GLU A 25 -10.11 -9.85 6.38
C GLU A 25 -9.17 -10.91 5.77
N GLU A 26 -9.14 -11.08 4.44
CA GLU A 26 -8.36 -12.12 3.76
C GLU A 26 -6.89 -11.76 3.49
N VAL A 27 -6.39 -10.62 4.00
CA VAL A 27 -5.00 -10.22 3.76
C VAL A 27 -4.24 -10.12 5.08
N ASP A 28 -3.24 -10.98 5.25
CA ASP A 28 -2.28 -10.95 6.37
C ASP A 28 -1.36 -9.71 6.24
N LEU A 29 -1.94 -8.53 6.46
CA LEU A 29 -1.26 -7.22 6.41
C LEU A 29 -0.89 -6.83 7.83
N ASP A 30 0.21 -7.42 8.28
CA ASP A 30 0.73 -7.17 9.61
C ASP A 30 1.31 -5.75 9.69
N ALA A 31 0.99 -5.01 10.77
CA ALA A 31 1.40 -3.61 10.89
C ALA A 31 2.93 -3.43 10.87
N LYS A 32 3.68 -4.46 11.28
CA LYS A 32 5.16 -4.50 11.27
C LYS A 32 5.74 -4.55 9.86
N ASP A 33 4.97 -5.05 8.88
CA ASP A 33 5.41 -5.22 7.50
C ASP A 33 5.09 -3.99 6.64
N ARG A 34 4.33 -3.04 7.18
CA ARG A 34 4.02 -1.77 6.51
C ARG A 34 5.26 -0.90 6.38
N LEU A 35 5.57 -0.51 5.15
CA LEU A 35 6.71 0.37 4.84
C LEU A 35 6.42 1.82 5.26
N THR A 36 7.47 2.47 5.74
CA THR A 36 7.53 3.92 5.97
C THR A 36 7.72 4.69 4.67
N GLY A 37 7.42 5.99 4.69
CA GLY A 37 7.65 6.86 3.54
C GLY A 37 9.09 6.85 3.02
N SER A 38 10.08 6.81 3.92
CA SER A 38 11.49 6.71 3.52
C SER A 38 11.80 5.41 2.80
N GLU A 39 11.26 4.28 3.27
CA GLU A 39 11.47 2.99 2.62
C GLU A 39 10.79 2.95 1.25
N ILE A 40 9.55 3.45 1.14
CA ILE A 40 8.82 3.55 -0.13
C ILE A 40 9.61 4.40 -1.13
N ARG A 41 10.12 5.58 -0.71
CA ARG A 41 10.92 6.45 -1.58
C ARG A 41 12.15 5.72 -2.12
N SER A 42 12.89 5.05 -1.25
CA SER A 42 14.11 4.34 -1.65
C SER A 42 13.83 3.12 -2.51
N LEU A 43 12.70 2.44 -2.30
CA LEU A 43 12.33 1.21 -2.99
C LEU A 43 11.74 1.46 -4.38
N ILE A 44 10.88 2.47 -4.52
CA ILE A 44 10.01 2.62 -5.69
C ILE A 44 10.45 3.76 -6.59
N LEU A 45 10.72 4.94 -6.02
CA LEU A 45 10.92 6.13 -6.84
C LEU A 45 12.24 6.05 -7.61
N GLY A 46 12.15 6.16 -8.95
CA GLY A 46 13.31 6.08 -9.84
C GLY A 46 13.83 4.67 -10.08
N ARG A 47 13.08 3.63 -9.68
CA ARG A 47 13.42 2.23 -9.92
C ARG A 47 12.43 1.58 -10.88
N GLU A 48 12.89 0.55 -11.56
CA GLU A 48 12.05 -0.36 -12.33
C GLU A 48 11.46 -1.42 -11.39
N LEU A 49 10.17 -1.73 -11.59
CA LEU A 49 9.42 -2.71 -10.80
C LEU A 49 8.88 -3.81 -11.72
N ASN A 50 8.83 -5.04 -11.20
CA ASN A 50 8.20 -6.18 -11.86
C ASN A 50 7.11 -6.77 -10.96
N GLY A 51 5.96 -7.12 -11.52
CA GLY A 51 4.83 -7.66 -10.75
C GLY A 51 3.50 -7.57 -11.48
N GLY A 52 2.44 -8.02 -10.82
CA GLY A 52 1.07 -7.84 -11.30
C GLY A 52 0.57 -6.41 -11.08
N GLY A 53 -0.50 -6.01 -11.77
CA GLY A 53 -1.15 -4.70 -11.61
C GLY A 53 -0.94 -3.75 -12.78
N ALA A 54 -1.90 -2.85 -12.98
CA ALA A 54 -1.80 -1.77 -13.95
C ALA A 54 -0.95 -0.63 -13.36
N TRP A 55 0.37 -0.81 -13.34
CA TRP A 55 1.29 0.28 -13.06
C TRP A 55 1.03 1.42 -14.04
N ILE A 56 1.09 2.65 -13.56
CA ILE A 56 0.87 3.81 -14.41
C ILE A 56 2.06 4.00 -15.36
N ASP A 57 1.93 3.51 -16.59
CA ASP A 57 2.89 3.78 -17.68
C ASP A 57 3.06 5.28 -17.95
N LYS A 58 1.98 6.05 -17.68
CA LYS A 58 1.95 7.52 -17.79
C LYS A 58 1.17 8.11 -16.61
N GLY A 59 1.91 8.53 -15.58
CA GLY A 59 1.37 9.23 -14.42
C GLY A 59 2.50 9.85 -13.59
N THR A 60 2.15 10.44 -12.46
CA THR A 60 3.14 10.94 -11.49
C THR A 60 2.95 10.21 -10.18
N SER A 61 4.01 9.56 -9.70
CA SER A 61 4.07 8.94 -8.38
C SER A 61 4.85 9.82 -7.41
N TRP A 62 4.36 9.95 -6.19
CA TRP A 62 5.07 10.59 -5.08
C TRP A 62 4.78 9.88 -3.77
N VAL A 63 5.57 10.18 -2.74
CA VAL A 63 5.33 9.67 -1.39
C VAL A 63 4.75 10.77 -0.52
N GLN A 64 3.56 10.51 0.03
CA GLN A 64 2.90 11.36 1.01
C GLN A 64 2.83 10.63 2.34
N GLN A 65 3.59 11.12 3.33
CA GLN A 65 3.79 10.43 4.61
C GLN A 65 4.20 8.97 4.38
N ASN A 66 3.41 7.99 4.82
CA ASN A 66 3.67 6.55 4.68
C ASN A 66 2.81 5.89 3.60
N PHE A 67 2.52 6.63 2.53
CA PHE A 67 1.75 6.16 1.38
C PHE A 67 2.49 6.47 0.07
N LEU A 68 2.37 5.56 -0.89
CA LEU A 68 2.63 5.84 -2.29
C LEU A 68 1.36 6.44 -2.87
N CYS A 69 1.47 7.57 -3.56
CA CYS A 69 0.36 8.23 -4.22
C CYS A 69 0.65 8.38 -5.70
N ASP A 70 -0.38 8.14 -6.50
CA ASP A 70 -0.31 8.18 -7.96
C ASP A 70 -1.37 9.12 -8.51
N ALA A 71 -0.95 10.03 -9.38
CA ALA A 71 -1.84 10.86 -10.18
C ALA A 71 -2.00 10.24 -11.56
N ILE A 72 -3.20 9.74 -11.83
CA ILE A 72 -3.58 9.17 -13.13
C ILE A 72 -4.30 10.25 -13.94
N PRO A 73 -3.78 10.68 -15.10
CA PRO A 73 -4.46 11.67 -15.92
C PRO A 73 -5.90 11.23 -16.26
N LYS A 74 -6.87 12.12 -16.03
CA LYS A 74 -8.30 11.94 -16.33
C LYS A 74 -9.06 10.91 -15.47
N VAL A 75 -8.43 10.31 -14.45
CA VAL A 75 -9.10 9.34 -13.56
C VAL A 75 -9.22 9.92 -12.14
N GLN A 76 -8.18 9.82 -11.31
CA GLN A 76 -8.11 10.41 -9.98
C GLN A 76 -6.68 10.29 -9.42
N THR A 77 -6.42 11.00 -8.31
CA THR A 77 -5.29 10.67 -7.42
C THR A 77 -5.70 9.54 -6.49
N THR A 78 -4.87 8.50 -6.38
CA THR A 78 -5.03 7.42 -5.42
C THR A 78 -3.80 7.30 -4.54
N CYS A 79 -3.97 6.90 -3.29
CA CYS A 79 -2.87 6.64 -2.37
C CYS A 79 -3.05 5.26 -1.74
N GLY A 80 -1.94 4.54 -1.61
CA GLY A 80 -1.90 3.16 -1.15
C GLY A 80 -0.76 2.92 -0.17
N ALA A 81 -1.01 2.00 0.76
CA ALA A 81 0.00 1.53 1.69
C ALA A 81 0.78 0.39 1.03
N ILE A 82 2.09 0.33 1.30
CA ILE A 82 2.95 -0.72 0.80
C ILE A 82 3.38 -1.60 1.97
N PHE A 83 3.30 -2.90 1.79
CA PHE A 83 3.68 -3.91 2.78
C PHE A 83 4.76 -4.81 2.20
N ARG A 84 5.71 -5.22 3.04
CA ARG A 84 6.57 -6.37 2.75
C ARG A 84 5.71 -7.63 2.77
N ASN A 85 6.03 -8.56 1.89
CA ASN A 85 5.51 -9.92 1.94
C ASN A 85 6.63 -10.85 2.42
N PRO A 86 6.64 -11.27 3.71
CA PRO A 86 7.69 -12.12 4.25
C PRO A 86 7.82 -13.48 3.55
N ALA A 87 6.74 -13.95 2.91
CA ALA A 87 6.72 -15.18 2.12
C ALA A 87 7.03 -14.96 0.63
N GLY A 88 7.19 -13.70 0.21
CA GLY A 88 7.45 -13.32 -1.16
C GLY A 88 8.89 -13.61 -1.59
N THR A 89 9.10 -13.84 -2.90
CA THR A 89 10.44 -14.03 -3.46
C THR A 89 10.61 -13.24 -4.76
N PRO A 90 11.85 -12.85 -5.13
CA PRO A 90 12.12 -12.13 -6.37
C PRO A 90 11.62 -12.86 -7.62
N GLU A 91 11.73 -14.20 -7.63
CA GLU A 91 11.35 -15.06 -8.76
C GLU A 91 9.83 -15.14 -8.94
N ARG A 92 9.07 -14.91 -7.87
CA ARG A 92 7.61 -14.83 -7.88
C ARG A 92 7.10 -13.41 -8.06
N HIS A 93 7.99 -12.43 -8.09
CA HIS A 93 7.69 -11.00 -8.26
C HIS A 93 6.66 -10.50 -7.24
N ASN A 94 6.78 -10.92 -5.98
CA ASN A 94 5.78 -10.65 -4.96
C ASN A 94 6.35 -10.37 -3.57
N GLU A 95 7.58 -9.86 -3.48
CA GLU A 95 8.22 -9.46 -2.22
C GLU A 95 7.51 -8.31 -1.50
N TYR A 96 6.63 -7.59 -2.22
CA TYR A 96 5.84 -6.49 -1.70
C TYR A 96 4.40 -6.57 -2.19
N THR A 97 3.48 -6.03 -1.39
CA THR A 97 2.08 -5.82 -1.74
C THR A 97 1.76 -4.34 -1.63
N ALA A 98 1.23 -3.75 -2.70
CA ALA A 98 0.62 -2.43 -2.67
C ALA A 98 -0.89 -2.58 -2.48
N VAL A 99 -1.45 -1.80 -1.56
CA VAL A 99 -2.88 -1.81 -1.23
C VAL A 99 -3.41 -0.40 -1.41
N PHE A 100 -4.09 -0.16 -2.52
CA PHE A 100 -4.82 1.05 -2.83
C PHE A 100 -6.31 0.85 -2.54
N ARG A 101 -7.10 1.93 -2.62
CA ARG A 101 -8.54 1.90 -2.31
C ARG A 101 -9.33 0.86 -3.12
N PHE A 102 -9.00 0.68 -4.40
CA PHE A 102 -9.74 -0.20 -5.31
C PHE A 102 -8.93 -1.38 -5.83
N ASP A 103 -7.62 -1.32 -5.66
CA ASP A 103 -6.69 -2.25 -6.28
C ASP A 103 -5.66 -2.74 -5.28
N ARG A 104 -5.30 -4.01 -5.45
CA ARG A 104 -4.18 -4.63 -4.74
C ARG A 104 -3.31 -5.33 -5.76
N PHE A 105 -2.00 -5.16 -5.63
CA PHE A 105 -1.04 -5.82 -6.50
C PHE A 105 0.24 -6.18 -5.79
N GLU A 106 0.83 -7.28 -6.24
CA GLU A 106 2.10 -7.81 -5.75
C GLU A 106 3.23 -7.47 -6.72
N PHE A 107 4.41 -7.15 -6.17
CA PHE A 107 5.57 -6.78 -6.96
C PHE A 107 6.90 -7.02 -6.25
N SER A 108 7.96 -6.92 -7.04
CA SER A 108 9.37 -6.88 -6.64
C SER A 108 10.09 -5.75 -7.39
N THR A 109 11.23 -5.30 -6.87
CA THR A 109 12.13 -4.40 -7.61
C THR A 109 12.98 -5.20 -8.59
N VAL A 110 13.22 -4.64 -9.78
CA VAL A 110 14.25 -5.20 -10.68
C VAL A 110 15.63 -4.98 -10.06
N LYS A 111 16.48 -5.99 -10.13
CA LYS A 111 17.86 -5.94 -9.61
C LYS A 111 18.78 -5.19 -10.56
#